data_AF-A0A919I1W7-F1
#
_entry.id   AF-A0A919I1W7-F1
#
_cell.length_a   1.000
_cell.length_b   1.000
_cell.length_c   1.000
_cell.angle_alpha   90.00
_cell.angle_beta   90.00
_cell.angle_gamma   90.00
#
_symmetry.space_group_name_H-M   'P 1'
#
loop_
_entity.id
_entity.type
_entity.pdbx_description
1 polymer ?
#
loop_
_entity_poly.entity_id
_entity_poly.type
_entity_poly.pdbx_seq_one_letter_code
_entity_poly.pdbx_strand_id
1 'polypeptide(L)'
;MTAEQVAGLTGVDTGCGGITYPAGGWLCPQQLTAELLALAATRGLHVHYGYPVETLSAEGDGWLLNQQRYHQAVVLANGHRITGFAQTAQLPVYPVGGSQPYSHHPAACRPAPCCATTAT
;
A
#
# COMPACT_ATOMS: atom_id res chain seq x y z
N MET A 1 3.27 28.25 -9.27
CA MET A 1 1.96 28.91 -9.11
C MET A 1 2.11 30.08 -8.16
N THR A 2 1.47 31.21 -8.44
CA THR A 2 1.40 32.34 -7.51
C THR A 2 0.48 32.02 -6.33
N ALA A 3 0.54 32.81 -5.25
CA ALA A 3 -0.32 32.61 -4.08
C ALA A 3 -1.82 32.70 -4.43
N GLU A 4 -2.18 33.64 -5.31
CA GLU A 4 -3.55 33.78 -5.82
C GLU A 4 -4.00 32.54 -6.61
N GLN A 5 -3.13 31.96 -7.42
CA GLN A 5 -3.42 30.73 -8.16
C GLN A 5 -3.59 29.53 -7.23
N VAL A 6 -2.82 29.45 -6.13
CA VAL A 6 -2.96 28.39 -5.12
C VAL A 6 -4.27 28.55 -4.35
N ALA A 7 -4.63 29.77 -3.94
CA ALA A 7 -5.89 30.04 -3.26
C ALA A 7 -7.09 29.72 -4.17
N GLY A 8 -7.02 30.06 -5.45
CA GLY A 8 -8.04 29.71 -6.43
C GLY A 8 -8.19 28.20 -6.64
N LEU A 9 -7.09 27.44 -6.59
CA LEU A 9 -7.12 25.98 -6.78
C LEU A 9 -7.57 25.22 -5.52
N THR A 10 -7.09 25.63 -4.35
CA THR A 10 -7.30 24.91 -3.08
C THR A 10 -8.54 25.37 -2.33
N GLY A 11 -9.08 26.56 -2.65
CA GLY A 11 -10.20 27.17 -1.94
C GLY A 11 -9.85 27.74 -0.57
N VAL A 12 -8.56 27.75 -0.20
CA VAL A 12 -8.06 28.28 1.07
C VAL A 12 -6.91 29.25 0.83
N ASP A 13 -6.88 30.35 1.57
CA ASP A 13 -5.74 31.27 1.51
C ASP A 13 -4.55 30.65 2.25
N THR A 14 -3.49 30.38 1.49
CA THR A 14 -2.24 29.79 2.00
C THR A 14 -1.16 30.84 2.23
N GLY A 15 -1.34 32.08 1.73
CA GLY A 15 -0.36 33.16 1.82
C GLY A 15 0.94 32.94 1.05
N CYS A 16 1.06 31.85 0.26
CA CYS A 16 2.28 31.50 -0.46
C CYS A 16 2.01 30.86 -1.82
N GLY A 17 2.96 31.04 -2.76
CA GLY A 17 2.96 30.31 -4.02
C GLY A 17 3.43 28.86 -3.84
N GLY A 18 3.31 28.05 -4.89
CA GLY A 18 3.68 26.63 -4.80
C GLY A 18 3.72 25.88 -6.13
N ILE A 19 3.88 24.56 -6.01
CA ILE A 19 3.79 23.58 -7.10
C ILE A 19 2.55 22.72 -6.91
N THR A 20 1.92 22.31 -8.00
CA THR A 20 0.77 21.38 -7.98
C THR A 20 1.07 20.16 -8.85
N TYR A 21 0.49 19.03 -8.47
CA TYR A 21 0.51 17.79 -9.23
C TYR A 21 -0.93 17.44 -9.61
N PRO A 22 -1.44 17.84 -10.79
CA PRO A 22 -2.86 17.74 -11.13
C PRO A 22 -3.42 16.31 -11.15
N ALA A 23 -2.57 15.30 -11.39
CA ALA A 23 -2.94 13.88 -11.31
C ALA A 23 -2.77 13.29 -9.90
N GLY A 24 -2.24 14.05 -8.96
CA GLY A 24 -2.09 13.67 -7.56
C GLY A 24 -3.42 13.75 -6.82
N GLY A 25 -3.56 12.93 -5.78
CA GLY A 25 -4.77 12.89 -4.97
C GLY A 25 -4.62 11.99 -3.76
N TRP A 26 -5.74 11.74 -3.09
CA TRP A 26 -5.81 10.90 -1.90
C TRP A 26 -6.65 9.66 -2.19
N LEU A 27 -6.30 8.54 -1.57
CA LEU A 27 -7.07 7.31 -1.57
C LEU A 27 -7.09 6.74 -0.14
N CYS A 28 -8.00 5.81 0.15
CA CYS A 28 -7.98 5.02 1.38
C CYS A 28 -7.16 3.74 1.17
N PRO A 29 -5.92 3.64 1.68
CA PRO A 29 -5.07 2.50 1.40
C PRO A 29 -5.64 1.20 1.97
N GLN A 30 -6.21 1.26 3.18
CA GLN A 30 -6.83 0.11 3.84
C GLN A 30 -7.96 -0.49 2.99
N GLN A 31 -8.89 0.36 2.53
CA GLN A 31 -10.00 -0.09 1.71
C GLN A 31 -9.50 -0.66 0.38
N LEU A 32 -8.59 0.05 -0.30
CA LEU A 32 -8.03 -0.42 -1.56
C LEU A 32 -7.37 -1.80 -1.42
N THR A 33 -6.54 -2.01 -0.39
CA THR A 33 -5.89 -3.30 -0.15
C THR A 33 -6.90 -4.42 0.11
N ALA A 34 -7.94 -4.15 0.90
CA ALA A 34 -8.98 -5.13 1.19
C ALA A 34 -9.74 -5.55 -0.08
N GLU A 35 -10.17 -4.58 -0.90
CA GLU A 35 -10.88 -4.83 -2.15
C GLU A 35 -10.01 -5.57 -3.18
N LEU A 36 -8.72 -5.22 -3.28
CA LEU A 36 -7.78 -5.92 -4.16
C LEU A 36 -7.57 -7.38 -3.74
N LEU A 37 -7.46 -7.66 -2.45
CA LEU A 37 -7.35 -9.04 -1.95
C LEU A 37 -8.64 -9.82 -2.19
N ALA A 38 -9.80 -9.22 -1.97
CA ALA A 38 -11.09 -9.84 -2.27
C ALA A 38 -11.22 -10.17 -3.76
N LEU A 39 -10.84 -9.24 -4.63
CA LEU A 39 -10.83 -9.45 -6.07
C LEU A 39 -9.81 -10.52 -6.51
N ALA A 40 -8.64 -10.57 -5.90
CA ALA A 40 -7.67 -11.62 -6.21
C ALA A 40 -8.17 -13.00 -5.76
N ALA A 41 -8.90 -13.08 -4.65
CA ALA A 41 -9.49 -14.34 -4.19
C ALA A 41 -10.49 -14.91 -5.20
N THR A 42 -11.29 -14.07 -5.87
CA THR A 42 -12.19 -14.53 -6.96
C THR A 42 -11.44 -15.02 -8.20
N ARG A 43 -10.13 -14.74 -8.29
CA ARG A 43 -9.23 -15.19 -9.36
C ARG A 43 -8.29 -16.31 -8.95
N GLY A 44 -8.55 -16.96 -7.81
CA GLY A 44 -7.80 -18.12 -7.35
C GLY A 44 -6.67 -17.83 -6.34
N LEU A 45 -6.59 -16.60 -5.81
CA LEU A 45 -5.70 -16.33 -4.68
C LEU A 45 -6.22 -17.03 -3.42
N HIS A 46 -5.40 -17.87 -2.80
CA HIS A 46 -5.64 -18.42 -1.48
C HIS A 46 -4.89 -17.60 -0.43
N VAL A 47 -5.62 -16.97 0.48
CA VAL A 47 -5.04 -16.15 1.56
C VAL A 47 -5.09 -16.90 2.88
N HIS A 48 -3.94 -17.05 3.54
CA HIS A 48 -3.82 -17.67 4.85
C HIS A 48 -3.49 -16.62 5.91
N TYR A 49 -4.53 -16.10 6.59
CA TYR A 49 -4.36 -15.20 7.74
C TYR A 49 -3.96 -15.97 9.00
N GLY A 50 -3.36 -15.28 9.97
CA GLY A 50 -2.90 -15.89 11.22
C GLY A 50 -1.69 -16.83 11.04
N TYR A 51 -1.00 -16.71 9.91
CA TYR A 51 0.15 -17.55 9.57
C TYR A 51 1.44 -16.71 9.47
N PRO A 52 2.08 -16.38 10.61
CA PRO A 52 3.39 -15.72 10.59
C PRO A 52 4.44 -16.71 10.07
N VAL A 53 5.14 -16.34 9.00
CA VAL A 53 6.30 -17.10 8.52
C VAL A 53 7.52 -16.66 9.31
N GLU A 54 8.05 -17.55 10.14
CA GLU A 54 9.18 -17.32 11.02
C GLU A 54 10.46 -17.95 10.48
N THR A 55 10.34 -19.08 9.78
CA THR A 55 11.48 -19.75 9.14
C THR A 55 11.22 -19.99 7.66
N LEU A 56 12.29 -19.84 6.89
CA LEU A 56 12.33 -20.05 5.45
C LEU A 56 13.61 -20.81 5.13
N SER A 57 13.50 -22.02 4.58
CA SER A 57 14.64 -22.83 4.13
C SER A 57 14.48 -23.18 2.66
N ALA A 58 15.60 -23.19 1.93
CA ALA A 58 15.63 -23.76 0.59
C ALA A 58 15.77 -25.28 0.71
N GLU A 59 14.87 -26.02 0.07
CA GLU A 59 14.86 -27.49 0.05
C GLU A 59 14.63 -27.99 -1.37
N GLY A 60 15.57 -28.78 -1.90
CA GLY A 60 15.47 -29.31 -3.26
C GLY A 60 15.35 -28.20 -4.31
N ASP A 61 14.23 -28.22 -5.05
CA ASP A 61 13.91 -27.25 -6.11
C ASP A 61 12.98 -26.11 -5.62
N GLY A 62 12.82 -25.92 -4.31
CA GLY A 62 11.89 -24.95 -3.76
C GLY A 62 12.18 -24.54 -2.33
N TRP A 63 11.11 -24.15 -1.64
CA TRP A 63 11.17 -23.47 -0.35
C TRP A 63 10.22 -24.10 0.65
N LEU A 64 10.71 -24.35 1.85
CA LEU A 64 9.94 -24.81 2.99
C LEU A 64 9.73 -23.66 3.98
N LEU A 65 8.46 -23.34 4.25
CA LEU A 65 8.03 -22.30 5.18
C LEU A 65 7.63 -22.97 6.50
N ASN A 66 8.16 -22.47 7.62
CA ASN A 66 7.88 -22.97 8.97
C ASN A 66 8.06 -24.49 9.14
N GLN A 67 8.89 -25.12 8.31
CA GLN A 67 9.04 -26.57 8.22
C GLN A 67 7.73 -27.35 7.91
N GLN A 68 6.73 -26.66 7.36
CA GLN A 68 5.36 -27.19 7.22
C GLN A 68 4.81 -27.08 5.81
N ARG A 69 5.13 -26.02 5.07
CA ARG A 69 4.55 -25.74 3.75
C ARG A 69 5.62 -25.60 2.69
N TYR A 70 5.52 -26.40 1.64
CA TYR A 70 6.43 -26.37 0.52
C TYR A 70 5.86 -25.58 -0.66
N HIS A 71 6.68 -24.71 -1.24
CA HIS A 71 6.36 -23.97 -2.46
C HIS A 71 7.58 -23.87 -3.37
N GLN A 72 7.40 -24.03 -4.69
CA GLN A 72 8.49 -23.90 -5.66
C GLN A 72 9.07 -22.48 -5.70
N ALA A 73 8.23 -21.47 -5.49
CA ALA A 73 8.65 -20.06 -5.51
C ALA A 73 8.04 -19.30 -4.33
N VAL A 74 8.79 -18.34 -3.79
CA VAL A 74 8.39 -17.48 -2.68
C VAL A 74 8.68 -16.03 -3.02
N VAL A 75 7.72 -15.14 -2.73
CA VAL A 75 7.87 -13.69 -2.83
C VAL A 75 7.77 -13.10 -1.43
N LEU A 76 8.80 -12.37 -1.00
CA LEU A 76 8.80 -11.68 0.28
C LEU A 76 8.27 -10.25 0.10
N ALA A 77 7.01 -10.03 0.50
CA ALA A 77 6.33 -8.74 0.44
C ALA A 77 5.84 -8.27 1.84
N ASN A 78 6.62 -8.57 2.88
CA ASN A 78 6.29 -8.34 4.29
C ASN A 78 6.78 -6.98 4.86
N GLY A 79 7.00 -5.99 3.98
CA GLY A 79 7.29 -4.61 4.35
C GLY A 79 8.50 -4.44 5.27
N HIS A 80 8.32 -3.73 6.38
CA HIS A 80 9.40 -3.41 7.32
C HIS A 80 10.09 -4.65 7.95
N ARG A 81 9.47 -5.84 7.88
CA ARG A 81 10.03 -7.10 8.40
C ARG A 81 10.85 -7.86 7.36
N ILE A 82 11.11 -7.27 6.19
CA ILE A 82 11.79 -7.94 5.09
C ILE A 82 13.17 -8.47 5.47
N THR A 83 13.89 -7.83 6.40
CA THR A 83 15.21 -8.26 6.91
C THR A 83 15.13 -9.31 8.03
N GLY A 84 13.94 -9.82 8.34
CA GLY A 84 13.74 -10.82 9.41
C GLY A 84 14.23 -12.23 9.09
N PHE A 85 14.65 -12.50 7.85
CA PHE A 85 15.19 -13.80 7.42
C PHE A 85 16.69 -13.73 7.20
N ALA A 86 17.40 -14.83 7.43
CA ALA A 86 18.85 -14.90 7.21
C ALA A 86 19.23 -14.53 5.75
N GLN A 87 18.39 -14.92 4.79
CA GLN A 87 18.56 -14.66 3.36
C GLN A 87 18.48 -13.18 2.99
N THR A 88 17.80 -12.36 3.80
CA THR A 88 17.52 -10.95 3.52
C THR A 88 18.07 -10.01 4.58
N ALA A 89 18.77 -10.52 5.60
CA ALA A 89 19.31 -9.74 6.71
C ALA A 89 20.33 -8.67 6.28
N GLN A 90 21.04 -8.89 5.18
CA GLN A 90 22.06 -7.98 4.64
C GLN A 90 21.48 -6.90 3.72
N LEU A 91 20.17 -6.91 3.44
CA LEU A 91 19.56 -5.88 2.60
C LEU A 91 19.67 -4.51 3.28
N PRO A 92 20.10 -3.46 2.57
CA PRO A 92 20.32 -2.12 3.13
C PRO A 92 19.00 -1.37 3.32
N VAL A 93 18.11 -1.90 4.15
CA VAL A 93 16.80 -1.32 4.46
C VAL A 93 16.60 -1.21 5.97
N TYR A 94 15.87 -0.19 6.40
CA TYR A 94 15.59 0.05 7.81
C TYR A 94 14.12 0.48 8.01
N PRO A 95 13.49 0.07 9.11
CA PRO A 95 12.12 0.47 9.41
C PRO A 95 12.06 1.93 9.86
N VAL A 96 11.06 2.67 9.38
CA VAL A 96 10.74 4.03 9.84
C VAL A 96 9.33 4.02 10.41
N GLY A 97 9.20 4.38 11.69
CA GLY A 97 7.92 4.54 12.36
C GLY A 97 7.30 5.91 12.04
N GLY A 98 5.98 5.94 11.85
CA GLY A 98 5.23 7.18 11.70
C GLY A 98 3.85 7.04 12.32
N SER A 99 3.38 8.10 12.97
CA SER A 99 2.01 8.22 13.45
C SER A 99 1.28 9.25 12.60
N GLN A 100 0.08 8.90 12.13
CA GLN A 100 -0.80 9.84 11.43
C GLN A 100 -1.90 10.26 12.41
N PRO A 101 -2.02 11.55 12.77
CA PRO A 101 -3.10 12.01 13.63
C PRO A 101 -4.44 11.85 12.90
N TYR A 102 -5.39 11.17 13.53
CA TYR A 102 -6.75 11.10 13.02
C TYR A 102 -7.55 12.31 13.53
N SER A 103 -8.21 13.02 12.61
CA SER A 103 -9.13 14.11 12.95
C SER A 103 -10.55 13.63 12.70
N HIS A 104 -11.44 13.83 13.67
CA HIS A 104 -12.86 13.44 13.62
C HIS A 104 -13.66 14.35 12.67
N HIS A 105 -13.33 14.35 11.37
CA HIS A 105 -14.20 14.93 10.36
C HIS A 105 -15.08 13.81 9.77
N PRO A 106 -16.40 14.00 9.64
CA PRO A 106 -17.30 13.02 9.01
C PRO A 106 -17.14 13.06 7.48
N ALA A 107 -15.94 12.79 7.00
CA ALA A 107 -15.69 12.51 5.59
C ALA A 107 -15.54 10.98 5.48
N ALA A 108 -16.68 10.30 5.32
CA ALA A 108 -16.65 8.97 4.73
C ALA A 108 -15.78 9.05 3.48
N CYS A 109 -14.82 8.14 3.35
CA CYS A 109 -13.96 8.08 2.18
C CYS A 109 -14.84 7.78 0.96
N ARG A 110 -15.31 8.83 0.28
CA ARG A 110 -16.05 8.72 -0.98
C ARG A 110 -15.02 8.56 -2.08
N PRO A 111 -15.08 7.50 -2.92
CA PRO A 111 -14.32 7.48 -4.15
C PRO A 111 -14.70 8.72 -4.97
N ALA A 112 -13.71 9.47 -5.42
CA ALA A 112 -13.94 10.55 -6.36
C ALA A 112 -14.66 9.97 -7.60
N PRO A 113 -15.72 10.61 -8.12
CA PRO A 113 -16.36 10.13 -9.33
C PRO A 113 -15.34 10.22 -10.47
N CYS A 114 -14.99 9.07 -11.05
CA CYS A 114 -14.36 9.02 -12.36
C CYS A 114 -15.23 9.85 -13.32
N CYS A 115 -14.68 10.93 -13.88
CA CYS A 115 -15.26 11.59 -15.03
C CYS A 115 -15.26 10.62 -16.22
N ALA A 116 -16.29 9.80 -16.33
CA ALA A 116 -16.65 9.14 -17.58
C ALA A 116 -17.37 10.20 -18.43
N THR A 117 -16.62 10.94 -19.25
CA THR A 117 -17.22 11.67 -20.36
C THR A 117 -17.48 10.67 -21.48
N THR A 118 -18.72 10.21 -21.59
CA THR A 118 -19.25 9.64 -22.83
C THR A 118 -19.26 10.76 -23.86
N ALA A 119 -18.41 10.65 -24.87
CA ALA A 119 -18.57 11.43 -26.10
C ALA A 119 -19.65 10.74 -26.95
N THR A 120 -20.68 11.51 -27.27
CA THR A 120 -21.68 11.20 -28.30
C THR A 120 -21.05 11.38 -29.69
#